data_AF-F4GJ50-F1
#
_entry.id   AF-F4GJ50-F1
#
_cell.length_a   1.000
_cell.length_b   1.000
_cell.length_c   1.000
_cell.angle_alpha   90.00
_cell.angle_beta   90.00
_cell.angle_gamma   90.00
#
_symmetry.space_group_name_H-M   'P 1'
#
loop_
_entity.id
_entity.type
_entity.pdbx_description
1 polymer ?
#
loop_
_entity_poly.entity_id
_entity_poly.type
_entity_poly.pdbx_seq_one_letter_code
_entity_poly.pdbx_strand_id
1 'polypeptide(L)'
;MLKKFLERADADDSVYVSEVREAFQQEGCHPFHCHVKLHDGSTRCFPLLLPDFSPGSERNFVASYVHAMLYNIISSLGAVKIDIYIDSRNKDIVVLTEELDEVFQTTYPKEERTGYGKCLNVNERMLATLYEAGSRFAFHTYDIAQEPPVSDVLPIHPHTDIFGQLPSISQEKIVMGMDIGGTDVKLVASIKGHLAIFKEYDWFPAGFTRAEQFLDPLLMLTRLMRAATCLYAQNRENDIDKTALDRYASWEHMEKGIEAMENAAGENLHGFDAIGLCFPDVVVRNLIVGGETYKTRGMRGNKDLDYELQFSRIASFGDKLKMFVVPEGSVLLTNDGPMAAFTTAVEMASAGQDMSTGFFAHTLGTELGTGWVRPDGSIPEIPLEVYNFIIDLGSYRQKEHEPDDIRSINNFNTGLVGTLQKYACQSGVFRLAARNLPAQASSVLQEAFDKGFFVRVGDKIIVPTKPTDMRKPCLEFFMKKASEPGQDACADIFRHIGESLGVCWLETEFILHPETKERTLFGRMVKDSVCFNLLNEGATKIVPGLIQHAADGNLAHTRLMKELEKHPDYTVAQFAQAVGAVYYGCLSFVSTS
;
A
#
# COMPACT_ATOMS: atom_id res chain seq x y z
N MET A 1 -20.44 14.45 25.52
CA MET A 1 -19.61 14.61 24.30
C MET A 1 -20.30 14.12 23.01
N LEU A 2 -20.86 12.90 22.95
CA LEU A 2 -21.51 12.31 21.75
C LEU A 2 -22.42 13.25 20.93
N LYS A 3 -23.30 14.01 21.60
CA LYS A 3 -24.19 14.98 20.93
C LYS A 3 -23.45 15.96 20.02
N LYS A 4 -22.26 16.44 20.41
CA LYS A 4 -21.45 17.37 19.61
C LYS A 4 -20.91 16.71 18.34
N PHE A 5 -20.52 15.44 18.42
CA PHE A 5 -20.07 14.67 17.26
C PHE A 5 -21.22 14.42 16.30
N LEU A 6 -22.41 14.06 16.81
CA LEU A 6 -23.60 13.90 15.98
C LEU A 6 -24.02 15.20 15.29
N GLU A 7 -24.01 16.34 16.01
CA GLU A 7 -24.31 17.64 15.44
C GLU A 7 -23.34 18.02 14.30
N ARG A 8 -22.04 17.72 14.44
CA ARG A 8 -21.04 17.91 13.37
C ARG A 8 -21.27 16.98 12.19
N ALA A 9 -21.53 15.71 12.46
CA ALA A 9 -21.81 14.72 11.42
C ALA A 9 -23.06 15.10 10.60
N ASP A 10 -24.12 15.59 11.25
CA ASP A 10 -25.36 16.08 10.62
C ASP A 10 -25.17 17.40 9.85
N ALA A 11 -24.21 18.24 10.29
CA ALA A 11 -23.74 19.41 9.55
C ALA A 11 -22.87 19.05 8.34
N ASP A 12 -22.67 17.75 8.09
CA ASP A 12 -21.86 17.18 7.02
C ASP A 12 -20.34 17.45 7.16
N ASP A 13 -19.90 17.79 8.37
CA ASP A 13 -18.49 17.96 8.71
C ASP A 13 -17.84 16.64 9.10
N SER A 14 -16.52 16.58 8.90
CA SER A 14 -15.73 15.42 9.31
C SER A 14 -15.66 15.33 10.84
N VAL A 15 -15.80 14.10 11.32
CA VAL A 15 -15.64 13.72 12.73
C VAL A 15 -14.55 12.66 12.76
N TYR A 16 -13.32 13.09 13.03
CA TYR A 16 -12.16 12.23 12.87
C TYR A 16 -12.10 11.16 13.95
N VAL A 17 -11.79 9.92 13.55
CA VAL A 17 -11.72 8.76 14.46
C VAL A 17 -10.69 8.99 15.58
N SER A 18 -9.60 9.71 15.30
CA SER A 18 -8.57 10.06 16.28
C SER A 18 -9.10 10.99 17.37
N GLU A 19 -9.92 11.97 17.00
CA GLU A 19 -10.57 12.92 17.93
C GLU A 19 -11.62 12.18 18.79
N VAL A 20 -12.39 11.30 18.18
CA VAL A 20 -13.37 10.47 18.90
C VAL A 20 -12.65 9.55 19.89
N ARG A 21 -11.56 8.90 19.47
CA ARG A 21 -10.73 8.08 20.34
C ARG A 21 -10.23 8.88 21.53
N GLU A 22 -9.62 10.04 21.30
CA GLU A 22 -9.11 10.89 22.38
C GLU A 22 -10.21 11.27 23.38
N ALA A 23 -11.36 11.72 22.89
CA ALA A 23 -12.50 12.08 23.74
C ALA A 23 -13.03 10.88 24.54
N PHE A 24 -13.10 9.70 23.91
CA PHE A 24 -13.53 8.48 24.58
C PHE A 24 -12.53 8.00 25.62
N GLN A 25 -11.23 8.19 25.39
CA GLN A 25 -10.20 7.88 26.40
C GLN A 25 -10.25 8.83 27.60
N GLN A 26 -10.68 10.08 27.39
CA GLN A 26 -10.79 11.08 28.46
C GLN A 26 -12.08 10.97 29.26
N GLU A 27 -13.23 10.75 28.59
CA GLU A 27 -14.56 10.80 29.21
C GLU A 27 -15.25 9.42 29.31
N GLY A 28 -14.72 8.38 28.63
CA GLY A 28 -15.30 7.05 28.62
C GLY A 28 -15.17 6.34 29.96
N CYS A 29 -16.16 5.53 30.30
CA CYS A 29 -16.25 4.85 31.60
C CYS A 29 -16.29 3.32 31.47
N HIS A 30 -16.48 2.80 30.25
CA HIS A 30 -16.60 1.36 30.03
C HIS A 30 -15.39 0.80 29.26
N PRO A 31 -14.75 -0.26 29.75
CA PRO A 31 -13.63 -0.89 29.04
C PRO A 31 -14.11 -1.66 27.80
N PHE A 32 -13.35 -1.51 26.71
CA PHE A 32 -13.44 -2.28 25.48
C PHE A 32 -12.00 -2.59 25.01
N HIS A 33 -11.30 -3.43 25.75
CA HIS A 33 -9.88 -3.68 25.49
C HIS A 33 -9.73 -4.76 24.41
N CYS A 34 -9.04 -4.43 23.31
CA CYS A 34 -8.79 -5.36 22.23
C CYS A 34 -7.37 -5.91 22.35
N HIS A 35 -7.25 -7.23 22.51
CA HIS A 35 -5.98 -7.96 22.48
C HIS A 35 -5.87 -8.66 21.13
N VAL A 36 -5.01 -8.12 20.26
CA VAL A 36 -4.87 -8.57 18.87
C VAL A 36 -3.68 -9.51 18.79
N LYS A 37 -3.96 -10.79 18.52
CA LYS A 37 -2.92 -11.80 18.31
C LYS A 37 -2.39 -11.68 16.88
N LEU A 38 -1.14 -11.27 16.72
CA LEU A 38 -0.50 -11.08 15.42
C LEU A 38 0.06 -12.39 14.84
N HIS A 39 0.38 -12.34 13.55
CA HIS A 39 0.88 -13.47 12.78
C HIS A 39 2.28 -13.94 13.20
N ASP A 40 3.07 -13.08 13.83
CA ASP A 40 4.38 -13.42 14.41
C ASP A 40 4.30 -14.03 15.81
N GLY A 41 3.08 -14.20 16.35
CA GLY A 41 2.84 -14.73 17.68
C GLY A 41 2.90 -13.69 18.79
N SER A 42 3.18 -12.42 18.51
CA SER A 42 3.04 -11.33 19.49
C SER A 42 1.57 -10.97 19.72
N THR A 43 1.29 -10.25 20.81
CA THR A 43 -0.05 -9.70 21.10
C THR A 43 0.08 -8.19 21.28
N ARG A 44 -0.70 -7.42 20.51
CA ARG A 44 -0.83 -5.96 20.65
C ARG A 44 -2.11 -5.63 21.40
N CYS A 45 -2.03 -4.70 22.35
CA CYS A 45 -3.18 -4.31 23.16
C CYS A 45 -3.65 -2.90 22.83
N PHE A 46 -4.95 -2.76 22.64
CA PHE A 46 -5.62 -1.49 22.43
C PHE A 46 -6.64 -1.29 23.55
N PRO A 47 -6.29 -0.57 24.62
CA PRO A 47 -7.18 -0.38 25.77
C PRO A 47 -8.21 0.70 25.44
N LEU A 48 -9.21 0.37 24.62
CA LEU A 48 -10.24 1.34 24.24
C LEU A 48 -11.25 1.54 25.37
N LEU A 49 -11.73 2.76 25.51
CA LEU A 49 -12.85 3.10 26.40
C LEU A 49 -14.06 3.50 25.56
N LEU A 50 -15.25 3.19 26.06
CA LEU A 50 -16.53 3.62 25.50
C LEU A 50 -17.29 4.49 26.52
N PRO A 51 -17.98 5.56 26.07
CA PRO A 51 -18.85 6.35 26.93
C PRO A 51 -20.20 5.66 27.15
N ASP A 52 -21.00 6.18 28.08
CA ASP A 52 -22.43 5.90 28.10
C ASP A 52 -23.09 6.39 26.79
N PHE A 53 -24.07 5.64 26.29
CA PHE A 53 -24.83 6.00 25.09
C PHE A 53 -26.29 5.58 25.21
N SER A 54 -27.16 6.35 24.58
CA SER A 54 -28.59 6.04 24.45
C SER A 54 -28.85 5.17 23.21
N PRO A 55 -29.94 4.39 23.18
CA PRO A 55 -30.38 3.71 21.97
C PRO A 55 -30.59 4.67 20.79
N GLY A 56 -30.40 4.18 19.56
CA GLY A 56 -30.57 4.98 18.34
C GLY A 56 -29.27 5.56 17.82
N SER A 57 -29.23 6.88 17.58
CA SER A 57 -28.10 7.55 16.90
C SER A 57 -26.80 7.48 17.70
N GLU A 58 -26.84 7.64 19.02
CA GLU A 58 -25.66 7.54 19.89
C GLU A 58 -25.07 6.13 19.84
N ARG A 59 -25.88 5.09 20.04
CA ARG A 59 -25.48 3.69 19.89
C ARG A 59 -24.87 3.38 18.51
N ASN A 60 -25.50 3.85 17.43
CA ASN A 60 -25.00 3.63 16.07
C ASN A 60 -23.65 4.33 15.82
N PHE A 61 -23.45 5.51 16.40
CA PHE A 61 -22.18 6.24 16.32
C PHE A 61 -21.07 5.50 17.08
N VAL A 62 -21.35 5.04 18.31
CA VAL A 62 -20.40 4.24 19.11
C VAL A 62 -20.05 2.93 18.41
N ALA A 63 -21.03 2.24 17.83
CA ALA A 63 -20.80 1.04 17.02
C ALA A 63 -19.91 1.34 15.81
N SER A 64 -20.16 2.43 15.10
CA SER A 64 -19.35 2.86 13.94
C SER A 64 -17.90 3.13 14.34
N TYR A 65 -17.67 3.74 15.51
CA TYR A 65 -16.33 3.92 16.06
C TYR A 65 -15.64 2.57 16.33
N VAL A 66 -16.32 1.62 17.00
CA VAL A 66 -15.77 0.28 17.26
C VAL A 66 -15.42 -0.44 15.95
N HIS A 67 -16.32 -0.45 14.98
CA HIS A 67 -16.10 -1.09 13.69
C HIS A 67 -14.92 -0.44 12.94
N ALA A 68 -14.81 0.88 12.95
CA ALA A 68 -13.70 1.59 12.33
C ALA A 68 -12.36 1.23 12.98
N MET A 69 -12.28 1.20 14.32
CA MET A 69 -11.06 0.84 15.04
C MET A 69 -10.63 -0.60 14.73
N LEU A 70 -11.56 -1.56 14.81
CA LEU A 70 -11.27 -2.97 14.50
C LEU A 70 -10.87 -3.15 13.04
N TYR A 71 -11.55 -2.48 12.12
CA TYR A 71 -11.22 -2.54 10.69
C TYR A 71 -9.84 -1.95 10.39
N ASN A 72 -9.50 -0.79 10.96
CA ASN A 72 -8.17 -0.18 10.79
C ASN A 72 -7.06 -1.10 11.33
N ILE A 73 -7.29 -1.75 12.48
CA ILE A 73 -6.34 -2.71 13.06
C ILE A 73 -6.17 -3.93 12.13
N ILE A 74 -7.25 -4.60 11.73
CA ILE A 74 -7.19 -5.82 10.91
C ILE A 74 -6.63 -5.52 9.52
N SER A 75 -7.06 -4.43 8.88
CA SER A 75 -6.60 -4.08 7.53
C SER A 75 -5.14 -3.67 7.46
N SER A 76 -4.50 -3.26 8.56
CA SER A 76 -3.09 -2.85 8.54
C SER A 76 -2.14 -3.82 9.21
N LEU A 77 -2.50 -4.40 10.35
CA LEU A 77 -1.66 -5.37 11.07
C LEU A 77 -1.98 -6.82 10.70
N GLY A 78 -3.23 -7.08 10.28
CA GLY A 78 -3.78 -8.42 10.29
C GLY A 78 -3.95 -8.97 11.73
N ALA A 79 -4.54 -10.15 11.86
CA ALA A 79 -4.76 -10.81 13.14
C ALA A 79 -5.06 -12.30 12.96
N VAL A 80 -4.55 -13.13 13.87
CA VAL A 80 -5.02 -14.51 14.05
C VAL A 80 -6.40 -14.52 14.70
N LYS A 81 -6.55 -13.72 15.74
CA LYS A 81 -7.81 -13.51 16.47
C LYS A 81 -7.74 -12.20 17.23
N ILE A 82 -8.90 -11.69 17.63
CA ILE A 82 -9.01 -10.56 18.54
C ILE A 82 -9.82 -11.00 19.75
N ASP A 83 -9.18 -11.01 20.91
CA ASP A 83 -9.83 -11.23 22.19
C ASP A 83 -10.24 -9.86 22.76
N ILE A 84 -11.53 -9.68 23.07
CA ILE A 84 -12.14 -8.42 23.51
C ILE A 84 -12.57 -8.56 24.97
N TYR A 85 -12.07 -7.67 25.83
CA TYR A 85 -12.36 -7.66 27.25
C TYR A 85 -13.28 -6.48 27.60
N ILE A 86 -14.44 -6.79 28.19
CA ILE A 86 -15.51 -5.83 28.52
C ILE A 86 -16.08 -6.11 29.93
N ASP A 87 -16.79 -5.15 30.53
CA ASP A 87 -17.60 -5.45 31.70
C ASP A 87 -18.86 -6.24 31.28
N SER A 88 -18.90 -7.54 31.58
CA SER A 88 -20.01 -8.43 31.18
C SER A 88 -21.36 -8.05 31.79
N ARG A 89 -21.38 -7.17 32.80
CA ARG A 89 -22.61 -6.65 33.40
C ARG A 89 -23.25 -5.55 32.54
N ASN A 90 -22.47 -4.89 31.68
CA ASN A 90 -22.98 -3.88 30.76
C ASN A 90 -23.54 -4.56 29.50
N LYS A 91 -24.87 -4.77 29.50
CA LYS A 91 -25.57 -5.45 28.41
C LYS A 91 -25.47 -4.73 27.07
N ASP A 92 -25.42 -3.40 27.07
CA ASP A 92 -25.35 -2.63 25.83
C ASP A 92 -24.01 -2.85 25.12
N ILE A 93 -22.93 -2.99 25.88
CA ILE A 93 -21.59 -3.29 25.33
C ILE A 93 -21.46 -4.76 24.93
N VAL A 94 -22.04 -5.68 25.69
CA VAL A 94 -22.11 -7.10 25.31
C VAL A 94 -22.73 -7.25 23.92
N VAL A 95 -23.86 -6.59 23.67
CA VAL A 95 -24.52 -6.61 22.35
C VAL A 95 -23.61 -6.07 21.24
N LEU A 96 -22.84 -5.00 21.49
CA LEU A 96 -21.88 -4.49 20.50
C LEU A 96 -20.83 -5.54 20.11
N THR A 97 -20.39 -6.38 21.05
CA THR A 97 -19.44 -7.46 20.74
C THR A 97 -20.08 -8.65 20.05
N GLU A 98 -21.32 -9.00 20.40
CA GLU A 98 -22.06 -10.12 19.81
C GLU A 98 -22.38 -9.88 18.32
N GLU A 99 -22.53 -8.62 17.90
CA GLU A 99 -22.80 -8.25 16.50
C GLU A 99 -21.56 -8.30 15.59
N LEU A 100 -20.35 -8.39 16.15
CA LEU A 100 -19.11 -8.26 15.36
C LEU A 100 -18.95 -9.35 14.30
N ASP A 101 -19.33 -10.58 14.60
CA ASP A 101 -19.24 -11.69 13.63
C ASP A 101 -20.15 -11.46 12.41
N GLU A 102 -21.32 -10.87 12.60
CA GLU A 102 -22.24 -10.50 11.52
C GLU A 102 -21.70 -9.31 10.73
N VAL A 103 -21.23 -8.26 11.42
CA VAL A 103 -20.71 -7.03 10.79
C VAL A 103 -19.46 -7.32 9.94
N PHE A 104 -18.54 -8.10 10.47
CA PHE A 104 -17.31 -8.50 9.78
C PHE A 104 -17.48 -9.79 8.97
N GLN A 105 -18.64 -10.42 8.98
CA GLN A 105 -18.99 -11.56 8.14
C GLN A 105 -17.98 -12.71 8.28
N THR A 106 -17.58 -13.02 9.53
CA THR A 106 -16.52 -13.99 9.87
C THR A 106 -16.87 -15.41 9.40
N THR A 107 -18.16 -15.73 9.35
CA THR A 107 -18.68 -17.03 8.90
C THR A 107 -18.91 -17.12 7.40
N TYR A 108 -18.93 -15.99 6.68
CA TYR A 108 -19.28 -15.94 5.26
C TYR A 108 -18.12 -16.44 4.38
N PRO A 109 -18.40 -17.04 3.20
CA PRO A 109 -17.40 -17.30 2.18
C PRO A 109 -16.72 -16.00 1.71
N LYS A 110 -15.43 -16.07 1.33
CA LYS A 110 -14.63 -14.89 0.96
C LYS A 110 -15.28 -14.07 -0.17
N GLU A 111 -15.85 -14.76 -1.15
CA GLU A 111 -16.50 -14.20 -2.33
C GLU A 111 -17.82 -13.47 -2.05
N GLU A 112 -18.44 -13.73 -0.89
CA GLU A 112 -19.67 -13.08 -0.45
C GLU A 112 -19.39 -11.89 0.47
N ARG A 113 -18.14 -11.71 0.94
CA ARG A 113 -17.81 -10.66 1.90
C ARG A 113 -17.89 -9.25 1.29
N THR A 114 -18.47 -8.33 2.07
CA THR A 114 -18.66 -6.91 1.71
C THR A 114 -18.34 -6.00 2.90
N GLY A 115 -18.18 -4.70 2.64
CA GLY A 115 -17.94 -3.71 3.70
C GLY A 115 -16.74 -4.10 4.59
N TYR A 116 -16.99 -4.17 5.90
CA TYR A 116 -15.99 -4.49 6.92
C TYR A 116 -15.38 -5.88 6.76
N GLY A 117 -16.16 -6.86 6.27
CA GLY A 117 -15.69 -8.24 6.13
C GLY A 117 -14.62 -8.44 5.06
N LYS A 118 -14.45 -7.51 4.12
CA LYS A 118 -13.43 -7.64 3.05
C LYS A 118 -12.00 -7.70 3.58
N CYS A 119 -11.68 -7.04 4.69
CA CYS A 119 -10.32 -7.11 5.25
C CYS A 119 -9.97 -8.53 5.69
N LEU A 120 -10.96 -9.37 6.01
CA LEU A 120 -10.74 -10.77 6.39
C LEU A 120 -10.28 -11.64 5.23
N ASN A 121 -10.49 -11.25 3.97
CA ASN A 121 -10.08 -12.09 2.82
C ASN A 121 -8.56 -12.17 2.73
N VAL A 122 -7.87 -11.02 2.77
CA VAL A 122 -6.41 -10.95 2.84
C VAL A 122 -5.91 -11.58 4.15
N ASN A 123 -6.55 -11.24 5.27
CA ASN A 123 -6.15 -11.77 6.57
C ASN A 123 -6.20 -13.31 6.62
N GLU A 124 -7.28 -13.93 6.14
CA GLU A 124 -7.40 -15.39 6.12
C GLU A 124 -6.49 -16.06 5.09
N ARG A 125 -6.13 -15.39 3.98
CA ARG A 125 -5.08 -15.91 3.08
C ARG A 125 -3.73 -15.90 3.77
N MET A 126 -3.43 -14.88 4.58
CA MET A 126 -2.26 -14.90 5.46
C MET A 126 -2.33 -16.03 6.48
N LEU A 127 -3.46 -16.24 7.14
CA LEU A 127 -3.61 -17.34 8.10
C LEU A 127 -3.41 -18.71 7.44
N ALA A 128 -4.01 -18.96 6.28
CA ALA A 128 -3.84 -20.20 5.54
C ALA A 128 -2.39 -20.43 5.06
N THR A 129 -1.62 -19.35 4.91
CA THR A 129 -0.21 -19.38 4.50
C THR A 129 0.73 -19.63 5.67
N LEU A 130 0.44 -19.02 6.83
CA LEU A 130 1.34 -19.00 7.98
C LEU A 130 1.01 -20.07 9.03
N TYR A 131 -0.22 -20.60 9.00
CA TYR A 131 -0.75 -21.59 9.94
C TYR A 131 -1.37 -22.78 9.17
N GLU A 132 -2.09 -23.64 9.86
CA GLU A 132 -2.75 -24.80 9.25
C GLU A 132 -3.84 -24.38 8.26
N ALA A 133 -3.97 -25.16 7.19
CA ALA A 133 -5.00 -24.95 6.18
C ALA A 133 -6.40 -24.98 6.81
N GLY A 134 -7.19 -23.93 6.58
CA GLY A 134 -8.52 -23.76 7.17
C GLY A 134 -8.54 -22.93 8.46
N SER A 135 -7.40 -22.42 8.92
CA SER A 135 -7.35 -21.41 9.99
C SER A 135 -8.23 -20.21 9.62
N ARG A 136 -9.12 -19.83 10.54
CA ARG A 136 -10.02 -18.68 10.37
C ARG A 136 -9.80 -17.67 11.46
N PHE A 137 -10.03 -16.43 11.11
CA PHE A 137 -10.09 -15.33 12.07
C PHE A 137 -11.34 -15.46 12.94
N ALA A 138 -11.24 -15.07 14.21
CA ALA A 138 -12.36 -15.03 15.14
C ALA A 138 -12.25 -13.87 16.12
N PHE A 139 -13.40 -13.34 16.53
CA PHE A 139 -13.54 -12.54 17.74
C PHE A 139 -13.88 -13.44 18.92
N HIS A 140 -13.34 -13.13 20.09
CA HIS A 140 -13.78 -13.74 21.34
C HIS A 140 -14.03 -12.67 22.38
N THR A 141 -15.09 -12.80 23.15
CA THR A 141 -15.42 -11.85 24.21
C THR A 141 -15.19 -12.48 25.58
N TYR A 142 -14.55 -11.74 26.47
CA TYR A 142 -14.27 -12.13 27.86
C TYR A 142 -14.68 -11.02 28.82
N ASP A 143 -14.89 -11.39 30.08
CA ASP A 143 -15.07 -10.42 31.15
C ASP A 143 -13.73 -9.72 31.46
N ILE A 144 -13.77 -8.41 31.72
CA ILE A 144 -12.60 -7.58 32.01
C ILE A 144 -11.81 -8.06 33.22
N ALA A 145 -12.43 -8.75 34.19
CA ALA A 145 -11.73 -9.35 35.31
C ALA A 145 -10.79 -10.51 34.90
N GLN A 146 -10.93 -11.02 33.68
CA GLN A 146 -10.10 -12.08 33.10
C GLN A 146 -8.99 -11.52 32.21
N GLU A 147 -8.87 -10.20 32.09
CA GLU A 147 -7.85 -9.58 31.23
C GLU A 147 -6.44 -9.99 31.68
N PRO A 148 -5.66 -10.64 30.80
CA PRO A 148 -4.30 -11.02 31.15
C PRO A 148 -3.41 -9.78 31.25
N PRO A 149 -2.39 -9.78 32.13
CA PRO A 149 -1.36 -8.75 32.10
C PRO A 149 -0.60 -8.87 30.77
N VAL A 150 -0.49 -7.78 30.03
CA VAL A 150 0.27 -7.76 28.77
C VAL A 150 1.44 -6.82 28.88
N SER A 151 2.58 -7.28 28.39
CA SER A 151 3.75 -6.46 28.15
C SER A 151 3.79 -6.16 26.65
N ASP A 152 3.39 -4.95 26.25
CA ASP A 152 3.58 -4.47 24.88
C ASP A 152 5.05 -4.07 24.73
N VAL A 153 5.93 -5.05 24.49
CA VAL A 153 7.35 -4.80 24.22
C VAL A 153 7.48 -4.61 22.73
N LEU A 154 7.62 -3.35 22.31
CA LEU A 154 8.03 -3.08 20.94
C LEU A 154 9.44 -3.64 20.71
N PRO A 155 9.66 -4.37 19.60
CA PRO A 155 10.99 -4.85 19.26
C PRO A 155 11.94 -3.66 19.10
N ILE A 156 13.08 -3.71 19.81
CA ILE A 156 14.15 -2.73 19.64
C ILE A 156 15.00 -3.20 18.47
N HIS A 157 14.92 -2.49 17.35
CA HIS A 157 15.79 -2.73 16.21
C HIS A 157 17.13 -2.01 16.43
N PRO A 158 18.27 -2.70 16.29
CA PRO A 158 19.57 -2.06 16.40
C PRO A 158 19.72 -0.99 15.30
N HIS A 159 20.27 0.17 15.66
CA HIS A 159 20.60 1.20 14.69
C HIS A 159 21.77 0.72 13.84
N THR A 160 21.48 0.35 12.59
CA THR A 160 22.48 -0.05 11.60
C THR A 160 22.34 0.80 10.35
N ASP A 161 23.44 1.27 9.77
CA ASP A 161 23.45 1.90 8.45
C ASP A 161 23.36 0.83 7.36
N ILE A 162 22.26 0.08 7.36
CA ILE A 162 22.07 -1.04 6.44
C ILE A 162 21.87 -0.55 5.01
N PHE A 163 21.09 0.52 4.84
CA PHE A 163 20.77 1.11 3.56
C PHE A 163 22.02 1.63 2.84
N GLY A 164 22.97 2.22 3.57
CA GLY A 164 24.26 2.66 3.02
C GLY A 164 25.21 1.52 2.64
N GLN A 165 25.05 0.32 3.22
CA GLN A 165 25.90 -0.84 2.93
C GLN A 165 25.51 -1.61 1.66
N LEU A 166 24.22 -1.61 1.30
CA LEU A 166 23.70 -2.40 0.17
C LEU A 166 24.36 -2.10 -1.18
N PRO A 167 24.67 -0.83 -1.53
CA PRO A 167 25.43 -0.54 -2.74
C PRO A 167 26.80 -1.21 -2.78
N SER A 168 27.50 -1.35 -1.65
CA SER A 168 28.79 -2.06 -1.59
C SER A 168 28.61 -3.57 -1.72
N ILE A 169 27.59 -4.16 -1.08
CA ILE A 169 27.28 -5.59 -1.22
C ILE A 169 27.03 -5.96 -2.69
N SER A 170 26.30 -5.10 -3.41
CA SER A 170 26.00 -5.34 -4.84
C SER A 170 27.25 -5.47 -5.72
N GLN A 171 28.40 -4.91 -5.30
CA GLN A 171 29.66 -4.94 -6.06
C GLN A 171 30.30 -6.34 -6.14
N GLU A 172 29.87 -7.27 -5.29
CA GLU A 172 30.43 -8.62 -5.24
C GLU A 172 29.47 -9.68 -5.79
N LYS A 173 28.28 -9.27 -6.27
CA LYS A 173 27.16 -10.17 -6.55
C LYS A 173 26.63 -10.03 -7.98
N ILE A 174 25.96 -11.08 -8.44
CA ILE A 174 25.12 -11.12 -9.64
C ILE A 174 23.67 -11.22 -9.18
N VAL A 175 22.92 -10.12 -9.29
CA VAL A 175 21.58 -10.01 -8.69
C VAL A 175 20.59 -9.54 -9.74
N MET A 176 19.41 -10.17 -9.79
CA MET A 176 18.30 -9.71 -10.61
C MET A 176 17.31 -8.92 -9.77
N GLY A 177 16.87 -7.79 -10.31
CA GLY A 177 15.74 -7.02 -9.79
C GLY A 177 14.55 -7.13 -10.75
N MET A 178 13.34 -7.30 -10.21
CA MET A 178 12.12 -7.40 -10.99
C MET A 178 10.99 -6.55 -10.38
N ASP A 179 10.45 -5.65 -11.20
CA ASP A 179 9.26 -4.87 -10.88
C ASP A 179 8.08 -5.39 -11.70
N ILE A 180 7.11 -6.00 -11.01
CA ILE A 180 5.89 -6.52 -11.62
C ILE A 180 4.81 -5.45 -11.53
N GLY A 181 4.49 -4.81 -12.65
CA GLY A 181 3.45 -3.80 -12.75
C GLY A 181 2.10 -4.37 -13.20
N GLY A 182 1.08 -3.50 -13.22
CA GLY A 182 -0.26 -3.84 -13.73
C GLY A 182 -0.38 -3.85 -15.26
N THR A 183 0.59 -3.30 -15.98
CA THR A 183 0.59 -3.15 -17.46
C THR A 183 1.87 -3.62 -18.11
N ASP A 184 2.95 -3.75 -17.35
CA ASP A 184 4.24 -4.21 -17.81
C ASP A 184 5.00 -4.89 -16.67
N VAL A 185 6.08 -5.57 -17.01
CA VAL A 185 7.07 -6.15 -16.10
C VAL A 185 8.44 -5.64 -16.52
N LYS A 186 9.23 -5.18 -15.54
CA LYS A 186 10.57 -4.62 -15.78
C LYS A 186 11.61 -5.41 -15.00
N LEU A 187 12.66 -5.85 -15.69
CA LEU A 187 13.73 -6.63 -15.11
C LEU A 187 15.07 -5.96 -15.40
N VAL A 188 15.94 -5.96 -14.40
CA VAL A 188 17.34 -5.57 -14.53
C VAL A 188 18.22 -6.63 -13.90
N ALA A 189 19.40 -6.85 -14.46
CA ALA A 189 20.44 -7.62 -13.80
C ALA A 189 21.64 -6.73 -13.51
N SER A 190 22.07 -6.76 -12.24
CA SER A 190 23.34 -6.17 -11.83
C SER A 190 24.42 -7.25 -11.76
N ILE A 191 25.58 -6.96 -12.34
CA ILE A 191 26.77 -7.80 -12.26
C ILE A 191 27.86 -6.96 -11.59
N LYS A 192 28.26 -7.35 -10.37
CA LYS A 192 29.34 -6.71 -9.62
C LYS A 192 29.15 -5.18 -9.51
N GLY A 193 27.94 -4.76 -9.19
CA GLY A 193 27.60 -3.36 -8.95
C GLY A 193 27.45 -2.53 -10.23
N HIS A 194 27.18 -3.16 -11.36
CA HIS A 194 26.90 -2.51 -12.65
C HIS A 194 25.60 -3.01 -13.25
N LEU A 195 24.77 -2.13 -13.81
CA LEU A 195 23.60 -2.55 -14.59
C LEU A 195 24.05 -3.10 -15.95
N ALA A 196 23.70 -4.36 -16.24
CA ALA A 196 24.20 -5.08 -17.41
C ALA A 196 23.12 -5.45 -18.41
N ILE A 197 21.99 -6.02 -17.93
CA ILE A 197 20.90 -6.52 -18.78
C ILE A 197 19.60 -5.88 -18.33
N PHE A 198 18.77 -5.49 -19.31
CA PHE A 198 17.45 -4.91 -19.10
C PHE A 198 16.43 -5.69 -19.92
N LYS A 199 15.21 -5.79 -19.39
CA LYS A 199 14.05 -6.31 -20.12
C LYS A 199 12.79 -5.59 -19.66
N GLU A 200 12.02 -5.10 -20.62
CA GLU A 200 10.63 -4.66 -20.42
C GLU A 200 9.70 -5.63 -21.14
N TYR A 201 8.54 -5.92 -20.56
CA TYR A 201 7.55 -6.80 -21.16
C TYR A 201 6.15 -6.28 -20.87
N ASP A 202 5.40 -5.97 -21.93
CA ASP A 202 4.01 -5.53 -21.81
C ASP A 202 3.07 -6.71 -21.57
N TRP A 203 2.13 -6.55 -20.65
CA TRP A 203 1.13 -7.58 -20.37
C TRP A 203 -0.19 -6.98 -19.85
N PHE A 204 -1.23 -7.81 -19.80
CA PHE A 204 -2.54 -7.41 -19.30
C PHE A 204 -3.11 -8.45 -18.34
N PRO A 205 -2.62 -8.47 -17.08
CA PRO A 205 -2.97 -9.49 -16.09
C PRO A 205 -4.47 -9.56 -15.79
N ALA A 206 -5.17 -8.42 -15.86
CA ALA A 206 -6.61 -8.36 -15.63
C ALA A 206 -7.44 -9.23 -16.59
N GLY A 207 -6.90 -9.59 -17.76
CA GLY A 207 -7.52 -10.50 -18.73
C GLY A 207 -7.20 -11.99 -18.50
N PHE A 208 -6.31 -12.32 -17.58
CA PHE A 208 -5.89 -13.69 -17.33
C PHE A 208 -6.94 -14.43 -16.50
N THR A 209 -7.31 -15.63 -16.95
CA THR A 209 -8.37 -16.46 -16.35
C THR A 209 -7.82 -17.66 -15.60
N ARG A 210 -6.50 -17.90 -15.68
CA ARG A 210 -5.77 -19.01 -15.07
C ARG A 210 -4.43 -18.56 -14.52
N ALA A 211 -3.92 -19.28 -13.52
CA ALA A 211 -2.64 -18.96 -12.87
C ALA A 211 -1.44 -19.07 -13.80
N GLU A 212 -1.45 -20.02 -14.74
CA GLU A 212 -0.34 -20.26 -15.67
C GLU A 212 -0.09 -19.04 -16.57
N GLN A 213 -1.16 -18.31 -16.92
CA GLN A 213 -1.05 -17.07 -17.71
C GLN A 213 -0.29 -15.96 -16.95
N PHE A 214 -0.23 -16.01 -15.63
CA PHE A 214 0.63 -15.16 -14.80
C PHE A 214 2.05 -15.73 -14.68
N LEU A 215 2.14 -17.02 -14.34
CA LEU A 215 3.39 -17.65 -13.96
C LEU A 215 4.34 -17.85 -15.14
N ASP A 216 3.82 -18.35 -16.27
CA ASP A 216 4.65 -18.75 -17.40
C ASP A 216 5.46 -17.57 -17.97
N PRO A 217 4.86 -16.37 -18.21
CA PRO A 217 5.63 -15.23 -18.69
C PRO A 217 6.75 -14.82 -17.72
N LEU A 218 6.48 -14.79 -16.42
CA LEU A 218 7.46 -14.35 -15.42
C LEU A 218 8.63 -15.34 -15.28
N LEU A 219 8.35 -16.65 -15.37
CA LEU A 219 9.39 -17.69 -15.37
C LEU A 219 10.22 -17.66 -16.65
N MET A 220 9.59 -17.46 -17.80
CA MET A 220 10.30 -17.32 -19.07
C MET A 220 11.20 -16.08 -19.09
N LEU A 221 10.70 -14.93 -18.62
CA LEU A 221 11.49 -13.70 -18.51
C LEU A 221 12.69 -13.89 -17.57
N THR A 222 12.50 -14.59 -16.45
CA THR A 222 13.61 -14.88 -15.53
C THR A 222 14.66 -15.80 -16.16
N ARG A 223 14.23 -16.84 -16.89
CA ARG A 223 15.14 -17.74 -17.63
C ARG A 223 15.93 -16.97 -18.70
N LEU A 224 15.27 -16.07 -19.42
CA LEU A 224 15.89 -15.17 -20.40
C LEU A 224 16.95 -14.28 -19.76
N MET A 225 16.61 -13.62 -18.66
CA MET A 225 17.56 -12.79 -17.92
C MET A 225 18.76 -13.61 -17.44
N ARG A 226 18.54 -14.80 -16.86
CA ARG A 226 19.64 -15.68 -16.41
C ARG A 226 20.61 -15.99 -17.54
N ALA A 227 20.10 -16.41 -18.70
CA ALA A 227 20.93 -16.77 -19.84
C ALA A 227 21.76 -15.58 -20.35
N ALA A 228 21.12 -14.41 -20.53
CA ALA A 228 21.78 -13.19 -20.99
C ALA A 228 22.82 -12.66 -19.98
N THR A 229 22.47 -12.61 -18.69
CA THR A 229 23.36 -12.18 -17.61
C THR A 229 24.58 -13.09 -17.49
N CYS A 230 24.40 -14.40 -17.63
CA CYS A 230 25.49 -15.36 -17.59
C CYS A 230 26.52 -15.13 -18.71
N LEU A 231 26.05 -14.92 -19.95
CA LEU A 231 26.94 -14.61 -21.08
C LEU A 231 27.64 -13.26 -20.89
N TYR A 232 26.94 -12.24 -20.40
CA TYR A 232 27.55 -10.95 -20.08
C TYR A 232 28.65 -11.11 -19.03
N ALA A 233 28.41 -11.85 -17.95
CA ALA A 233 29.39 -12.09 -16.89
C ALA A 233 30.65 -12.83 -17.41
N GLN A 234 30.53 -13.55 -18.53
CA GLN A 234 31.64 -14.21 -19.21
C GLN A 234 32.35 -13.32 -20.26
N ASN A 235 31.97 -12.05 -20.38
CA ASN A 235 32.42 -11.10 -21.43
C ASN A 235 32.06 -11.59 -22.85
N ARG A 236 30.90 -12.22 -23.00
CA ARG A 236 30.39 -12.78 -24.25
C ARG A 236 29.14 -12.02 -24.74
N GLU A 237 29.18 -10.69 -24.69
CA GLU A 237 28.02 -9.88 -25.07
C GLU A 237 27.57 -10.08 -26.53
N ASN A 238 28.48 -10.49 -27.42
CA ASN A 238 28.16 -10.79 -28.81
C ASN A 238 27.27 -12.03 -28.98
N ASP A 239 27.24 -12.92 -27.97
CA ASP A 239 26.42 -14.13 -27.97
C ASP A 239 25.03 -13.87 -27.36
N ILE A 240 24.77 -12.65 -26.87
CA ILE A 240 23.48 -12.26 -26.29
C ILE A 240 22.50 -11.91 -27.42
N ASP A 241 21.39 -12.63 -27.47
CA ASP A 241 20.30 -12.32 -28.40
C ASP A 241 19.52 -11.07 -27.94
N LYS A 242 19.93 -9.91 -28.44
CA LYS A 242 19.27 -8.62 -28.17
C LYS A 242 17.83 -8.58 -28.69
N THR A 243 17.48 -9.36 -29.71
CA THR A 243 16.12 -9.39 -30.26
C THR A 243 15.16 -10.13 -29.33
N ALA A 244 15.65 -11.13 -28.58
CA ALA A 244 14.88 -11.77 -27.51
C ALA A 244 14.65 -10.83 -26.31
N LEU A 245 15.57 -9.91 -26.05
CA LEU A 245 15.44 -8.90 -24.98
C LEU A 245 14.56 -7.71 -25.36
N ASP A 246 14.25 -7.52 -26.64
CA ASP A 246 13.39 -6.42 -27.11
C ASP A 246 12.02 -6.44 -26.42
N ARG A 247 11.47 -5.26 -26.11
CA ARG A 247 10.16 -5.10 -25.43
C ARG A 247 9.04 -5.88 -26.12
N TYR A 248 9.06 -5.92 -27.45
CA TYR A 248 8.02 -6.51 -28.28
C TYR A 248 8.38 -7.91 -28.80
N ALA A 249 9.44 -8.53 -28.26
CA ALA A 249 9.80 -9.90 -28.60
C ALA A 249 8.61 -10.85 -28.37
N SER A 250 8.28 -11.64 -29.37
CA SER A 250 7.24 -12.68 -29.23
C SER A 250 7.75 -13.82 -28.34
N TRP A 251 6.82 -14.61 -27.79
CA TRP A 251 7.13 -15.82 -27.02
C TRP A 251 8.13 -16.75 -27.72
N GLU A 252 7.87 -17.10 -28.98
CA GLU A 252 8.71 -18.02 -29.75
C GLU A 252 10.14 -17.49 -29.94
N HIS A 253 10.29 -16.17 -30.13
CA HIS A 253 11.60 -15.54 -30.26
C HIS A 253 12.35 -15.54 -28.93
N MET A 254 11.67 -15.25 -27.82
CA MET A 254 12.27 -15.34 -26.49
C MET A 254 12.73 -16.77 -26.19
N GLU A 255 11.92 -17.78 -26.48
CA GLU A 255 12.27 -19.19 -26.26
C GLU A 255 13.48 -19.63 -27.07
N LYS A 256 13.53 -19.31 -28.36
CA LYS A 256 14.70 -19.59 -29.22
C LYS A 256 15.96 -18.88 -28.73
N GLY A 257 15.84 -17.60 -28.35
CA GLY A 257 16.95 -16.82 -27.81
C GLY A 257 17.49 -17.41 -26.50
N ILE A 258 16.59 -17.84 -25.61
CA ILE A 258 16.95 -18.55 -24.37
C ILE A 258 17.75 -19.81 -24.68
N GLU A 259 17.22 -20.69 -25.55
CA GLU A 259 17.89 -21.95 -25.89
C GLU A 259 19.27 -21.72 -26.49
N ALA A 260 19.39 -20.75 -27.41
CA ALA A 260 20.67 -20.39 -28.01
C ALA A 260 21.69 -19.89 -26.97
N MET A 261 21.26 -19.00 -26.06
CA MET A 261 22.13 -18.45 -25.02
C MET A 261 22.52 -19.48 -23.95
N GLU A 262 21.60 -20.35 -23.54
CA GLU A 262 21.90 -21.44 -22.59
C GLU A 262 22.85 -22.47 -23.21
N ASN A 263 22.65 -22.84 -24.48
CA ASN A 263 23.58 -23.70 -25.22
C ASN A 263 24.97 -23.05 -25.36
N ALA A 264 25.03 -21.74 -25.60
CA ALA A 264 26.27 -20.99 -25.68
C ALA A 264 26.99 -20.95 -24.33
N ALA A 265 26.26 -20.77 -23.22
CA ALA A 265 26.82 -20.77 -21.87
C ALA A 265 27.31 -22.17 -21.44
N GLY A 266 26.62 -23.24 -21.86
CA GLY A 266 26.99 -24.63 -21.59
C GLY A 266 27.08 -24.93 -20.10
N GLU A 267 28.13 -25.64 -19.68
CA GLU A 267 28.39 -25.98 -18.27
C GLU A 267 28.62 -24.77 -17.37
N ASN A 268 28.91 -23.60 -17.95
CA ASN A 268 29.10 -22.35 -17.22
C ASN A 268 27.79 -21.59 -16.98
N LEU A 269 26.63 -22.12 -17.37
CA LEU A 269 25.34 -21.50 -17.08
C LEU A 269 25.19 -21.34 -15.55
N HIS A 270 25.16 -20.09 -15.11
CA HIS A 270 25.18 -19.73 -13.69
C HIS A 270 23.86 -19.03 -13.31
N GLY A 271 23.35 -19.36 -12.12
CA GLY A 271 22.19 -18.68 -11.54
C GLY A 271 22.54 -17.29 -11.00
N PHE A 272 21.52 -16.59 -10.51
CA PHE A 272 21.75 -15.37 -9.74
C PHE A 272 22.17 -15.69 -8.31
N ASP A 273 22.99 -14.84 -7.68
CA ASP A 273 23.24 -14.90 -6.25
C ASP A 273 21.96 -14.59 -5.47
N ALA A 274 21.16 -13.64 -5.98
CA ALA A 274 19.84 -13.34 -5.44
C ALA A 274 18.90 -12.79 -6.52
N ILE A 275 17.59 -12.91 -6.25
CA ILE A 275 16.54 -12.23 -6.99
C ILE A 275 15.75 -11.40 -5.99
N GLY A 276 15.70 -10.08 -6.17
CA GLY A 276 14.74 -9.24 -5.48
C GLY A 276 13.61 -8.85 -6.42
N LEU A 277 12.39 -8.79 -5.90
CA LEU A 277 11.23 -8.42 -6.71
C LEU A 277 10.13 -7.75 -5.89
N CYS A 278 9.32 -6.94 -6.57
CA CYS A 278 8.08 -6.42 -6.02
C CYS A 278 6.85 -6.87 -6.82
N PHE A 279 5.74 -7.06 -6.10
CA PHE A 279 4.45 -7.42 -6.67
C PHE A 279 3.38 -6.40 -6.24
N PRO A 280 2.42 -6.04 -7.11
CA PRO A 280 1.52 -4.92 -6.88
C PRO A 280 0.24 -5.37 -6.14
N ASP A 281 0.46 -6.06 -5.02
CA ASP A 281 -0.55 -6.60 -4.09
C ASP A 281 0.11 -6.97 -2.75
N VAL A 282 -0.68 -7.37 -1.75
CA VAL A 282 -0.16 -7.72 -0.42
C VAL A 282 0.79 -8.94 -0.51
N VAL A 283 1.99 -8.76 0.04
CA VAL A 283 3.03 -9.78 0.12
C VAL A 283 3.47 -9.95 1.56
N VAL A 284 3.53 -11.20 2.01
CA VAL A 284 4.03 -11.56 3.35
C VAL A 284 4.89 -12.81 3.27
N ARG A 285 6.06 -12.80 3.90
CA ARG A 285 7.07 -13.86 3.93
C ARG A 285 7.40 -14.39 2.54
N ASN A 286 7.63 -13.49 1.59
CA ASN A 286 7.87 -13.78 0.18
C ASN A 286 6.71 -14.52 -0.54
N LEU A 287 5.49 -14.45 -0.01
CA LEU A 287 4.29 -15.05 -0.60
C LEU A 287 3.25 -13.99 -0.91
N ILE A 288 2.62 -14.11 -2.08
CA ILE A 288 1.57 -13.19 -2.52
C ILE A 288 0.26 -13.63 -1.88
N VAL A 289 -0.25 -12.84 -0.93
CA VAL A 289 -1.41 -13.19 -0.08
C VAL A 289 -2.60 -12.25 -0.29
N GLY A 290 -2.44 -11.25 -1.14
CA GLY A 290 -3.50 -10.33 -1.55
C GLY A 290 -4.51 -10.97 -2.50
N GLY A 291 -4.70 -10.40 -3.69
CA GLY A 291 -5.44 -11.03 -4.78
C GLY A 291 -6.79 -10.40 -5.10
N GLU A 292 -7.27 -9.41 -4.35
CA GLU A 292 -8.57 -8.78 -4.62
C GLU A 292 -8.49 -7.50 -5.46
N THR A 293 -7.37 -7.33 -6.17
CA THR A 293 -7.13 -6.17 -7.03
C THR A 293 -7.76 -6.35 -8.42
N TYR A 294 -7.82 -5.27 -9.20
CA TYR A 294 -8.25 -5.30 -10.61
C TYR A 294 -7.43 -6.30 -11.47
N LYS A 295 -6.22 -6.63 -11.04
CA LYS A 295 -5.25 -7.43 -11.79
C LYS A 295 -5.65 -8.90 -11.86
N THR A 296 -6.33 -9.43 -10.85
CA THR A 296 -6.83 -10.81 -10.84
C THR A 296 -8.28 -10.92 -11.32
N ARG A 297 -8.85 -9.83 -11.87
CA ARG A 297 -10.27 -9.75 -12.26
C ARG A 297 -10.69 -10.89 -13.20
N GLY A 298 -9.89 -11.22 -14.20
CA GLY A 298 -10.19 -12.30 -15.14
C GLY A 298 -10.29 -13.67 -14.44
N MET A 299 -9.40 -13.94 -13.48
CA MET A 299 -9.38 -15.17 -12.70
C MET A 299 -10.58 -15.22 -11.74
N ARG A 300 -10.86 -14.12 -11.04
CA ARG A 300 -12.04 -14.00 -10.16
C ARG A 300 -13.36 -14.11 -10.93
N GLY A 301 -13.40 -13.62 -12.16
CA GLY A 301 -14.57 -13.68 -13.03
C GLY A 301 -14.79 -15.06 -13.66
N ASN A 302 -13.79 -15.95 -13.61
CA ASN A 302 -13.87 -17.28 -14.17
C ASN A 302 -14.58 -18.24 -13.20
N LYS A 303 -15.89 -18.42 -13.38
CA LYS A 303 -16.71 -19.29 -12.53
C LYS A 303 -16.46 -20.79 -12.70
N ASP A 304 -15.71 -21.19 -13.72
CA ASP A 304 -15.40 -22.60 -14.00
C ASP A 304 -14.23 -23.12 -13.15
N LEU A 305 -13.46 -22.22 -12.52
CA LEU A 305 -12.30 -22.55 -11.71
C LEU A 305 -12.47 -21.99 -10.29
N ASP A 306 -11.93 -22.72 -9.31
CA ASP A 306 -11.81 -22.22 -7.95
C ASP A 306 -10.72 -21.14 -7.90
N TYR A 307 -11.14 -19.93 -7.51
CA TYR A 307 -10.25 -18.77 -7.46
C TYR A 307 -9.12 -18.95 -6.44
N GLU A 308 -9.40 -19.46 -5.24
CA GLU A 308 -8.40 -19.63 -4.19
C GLU A 308 -7.38 -20.71 -4.58
N LEU A 309 -7.82 -21.77 -5.28
CA LEU A 309 -6.92 -22.79 -5.83
C LEU A 309 -6.04 -22.25 -6.97
N GLN A 310 -6.55 -21.37 -7.82
CA GLN A 310 -5.74 -20.73 -8.85
C GLN A 310 -4.76 -19.73 -8.21
N PHE A 311 -5.22 -18.93 -7.26
CA PHE A 311 -4.40 -17.92 -6.61
C PHE A 311 -3.28 -18.52 -5.77
N SER A 312 -3.50 -19.66 -5.10
CA SER A 312 -2.45 -20.35 -4.33
C SER A 312 -1.23 -20.75 -5.17
N ARG A 313 -1.42 -20.97 -6.49
CA ARG A 313 -0.32 -21.22 -7.43
C ARG A 313 0.52 -19.96 -7.68
N ILE A 314 -0.11 -18.78 -7.65
CA ILE A 314 0.56 -17.48 -7.76
C ILE A 314 1.23 -17.13 -6.43
N ALA A 315 0.59 -17.44 -5.30
CA ALA A 315 1.11 -17.15 -3.96
C ALA A 315 2.54 -17.66 -3.77
N SER A 316 2.86 -18.86 -4.25
CA SER A 316 4.18 -19.49 -4.18
C SER A 316 5.12 -19.12 -5.34
N PHE A 317 4.92 -17.99 -6.02
CA PHE A 317 5.75 -17.59 -7.16
C PHE A 317 7.23 -17.47 -6.80
N GLY A 318 7.56 -16.93 -5.63
CA GLY A 318 8.93 -16.83 -5.13
C GLY A 318 9.65 -18.19 -5.06
N ASP A 319 8.94 -19.26 -4.67
CA ASP A 319 9.51 -20.60 -4.64
C ASP A 319 9.86 -21.14 -6.02
N LYS A 320 9.07 -20.80 -7.05
CA LYS A 320 9.36 -21.20 -8.43
C LYS A 320 10.60 -20.48 -8.96
N LEU A 321 10.86 -19.24 -8.53
CA LEU A 321 12.06 -18.50 -8.91
C LEU A 321 13.35 -19.08 -8.34
N LYS A 322 13.28 -19.91 -7.28
CA LYS A 322 14.47 -20.54 -6.68
C LYS A 322 15.27 -21.40 -7.66
N MET A 323 14.65 -21.89 -8.75
CA MET A 323 15.38 -22.64 -9.78
C MET A 323 16.36 -21.79 -10.62
N PHE A 324 16.30 -20.47 -10.49
CA PHE A 324 17.16 -19.52 -11.20
C PHE A 324 18.25 -18.90 -10.33
N VAL A 325 18.28 -19.22 -9.03
CA VAL A 325 19.37 -18.81 -8.12
C VAL A 325 20.36 -19.95 -7.91
N VAL A 326 21.55 -19.61 -7.44
CA VAL A 326 22.56 -20.57 -6.98
C VAL A 326 22.07 -21.32 -5.72
N PRO A 327 22.66 -22.47 -5.33
CA PRO A 327 22.18 -23.27 -4.19
C PRO A 327 22.01 -22.51 -2.86
N GLU A 328 22.91 -21.55 -2.57
CA GLU A 328 22.85 -20.68 -1.39
C GLU A 328 22.20 -19.31 -1.68
N GLY A 329 21.60 -19.17 -2.86
CA GLY A 329 21.00 -17.94 -3.32
C GLY A 329 19.59 -17.74 -2.78
N SER A 330 19.13 -16.49 -2.79
CA SER A 330 17.86 -16.09 -2.17
C SER A 330 16.89 -15.43 -3.15
N VAL A 331 15.59 -15.59 -2.90
CA VAL A 331 14.52 -14.85 -3.58
C VAL A 331 13.78 -14.02 -2.54
N LEU A 332 13.76 -12.71 -2.73
CA LEU A 332 13.15 -11.75 -1.82
C LEU A 332 12.03 -11.03 -2.55
N LEU A 333 10.81 -11.18 -2.06
CA LEU A 333 9.59 -10.65 -2.66
C LEU A 333 8.85 -9.79 -1.64
N THR A 334 8.46 -8.58 -2.05
CA THR A 334 7.67 -7.65 -1.23
C THR A 334 6.61 -6.92 -2.07
N ASN A 335 5.77 -6.11 -1.43
CA ASN A 335 4.80 -5.24 -2.10
C ASN A 335 5.51 -4.04 -2.78
N ASP A 336 4.93 -3.51 -3.85
CA ASP A 336 5.43 -2.35 -4.61
C ASP A 336 5.53 -1.05 -3.77
N GLY A 337 4.62 -0.82 -2.83
CA GLY A 337 4.66 0.31 -1.89
C GLY A 337 5.89 0.30 -0.98
N PRO A 338 6.09 -0.75 -0.15
CA PRO A 338 7.32 -0.97 0.61
C PRO A 338 8.58 -1.02 -0.25
N MET A 339 8.54 -1.58 -1.47
CA MET A 339 9.69 -1.54 -2.38
C MET A 339 10.06 -0.11 -2.79
N ALA A 340 9.07 0.74 -3.08
CA ALA A 340 9.33 2.15 -3.39
C ALA A 340 9.95 2.87 -2.18
N ALA A 341 9.43 2.65 -0.98
CA ALA A 341 9.99 3.17 0.27
C ALA A 341 11.44 2.68 0.50
N PHE A 342 11.70 1.39 0.30
CA PHE A 342 13.03 0.79 0.41
C PHE A 342 14.01 1.38 -0.59
N THR A 343 13.60 1.49 -1.86
CA THR A 343 14.41 2.08 -2.92
C THR A 343 14.84 3.49 -2.54
N THR A 344 13.89 4.32 -2.08
CA THR A 344 14.19 5.68 -1.66
C THR A 344 15.09 5.73 -0.42
N ALA A 345 14.89 4.86 0.57
CA ALA A 345 15.75 4.80 1.75
C ALA A 345 17.22 4.51 1.36
N VAL A 346 17.46 3.59 0.43
CA VAL A 346 18.81 3.29 -0.09
C VAL A 346 19.42 4.50 -0.79
N GLU A 347 18.65 5.19 -1.62
CA GLU A 347 19.13 6.38 -2.34
C GLU A 347 19.41 7.55 -1.39
N MET A 348 18.55 7.79 -0.39
CA MET A 348 18.74 8.83 0.62
C MET A 348 19.94 8.52 1.54
N ALA A 349 20.12 7.27 1.96
CA ALA A 349 21.31 6.85 2.68
C ALA A 349 22.58 7.08 1.84
N SER A 350 22.55 6.74 0.55
CA SER A 350 23.66 7.01 -0.38
C SER A 350 23.91 8.51 -0.61
N ALA A 351 22.93 9.38 -0.35
CA ALA A 351 23.07 10.83 -0.35
C ALA A 351 23.61 11.39 0.98
N GLY A 352 23.82 10.53 1.99
CA GLY A 352 24.31 10.91 3.32
C GLY A 352 23.20 11.32 4.30
N GLN A 353 21.93 11.01 4.00
CA GLN A 353 20.84 11.21 4.94
C GLN A 353 20.79 10.09 5.98
N ASP A 354 20.35 10.42 7.19
CA ASP A 354 20.25 9.47 8.30
C ASP A 354 18.97 8.63 8.19
N MET A 355 19.13 7.35 7.83
CA MET A 355 18.03 6.38 7.76
C MET A 355 17.98 5.43 8.97
N SER A 356 18.64 5.79 10.09
CA SER A 356 18.73 4.95 11.30
C SER A 356 17.41 4.72 12.03
N THR A 357 16.35 5.44 11.66
CA THR A 357 14.98 5.25 12.16
C THR A 357 14.07 4.55 11.15
N GLY A 358 14.62 4.04 10.05
CA GLY A 358 13.86 3.48 8.95
C GLY A 358 13.22 4.57 8.07
N PHE A 359 12.24 4.18 7.27
CA PHE A 359 11.60 5.06 6.30
C PHE A 359 10.10 4.74 6.19
N PHE A 360 9.27 5.79 6.22
CA PHE A 360 7.82 5.68 6.08
C PHE A 360 7.33 6.68 5.06
N ALA A 361 6.58 6.20 4.07
CA ALA A 361 6.13 7.02 2.97
C ALA A 361 4.69 6.78 2.56
N HIS A 362 4.09 7.84 2.00
CA HIS A 362 2.79 7.79 1.35
C HIS A 362 2.90 8.26 -0.10
N THR A 363 2.25 7.55 -1.02
CA THR A 363 2.11 8.00 -2.40
C THR A 363 0.73 8.63 -2.61
N LEU A 364 0.70 9.92 -2.92
CA LEU A 364 -0.52 10.68 -3.14
C LEU A 364 -0.87 10.70 -4.64
N GLY A 365 -1.43 9.59 -5.11
CA GLY A 365 -1.76 9.36 -6.52
C GLY A 365 -3.26 9.36 -6.80
N THR A 366 -3.65 8.52 -7.77
CA THR A 366 -5.06 8.15 -7.98
C THR A 366 -5.62 7.44 -6.75
N GLU A 367 -4.84 6.52 -6.19
CA GLU A 367 -5.06 5.94 -4.88
C GLU A 367 -3.90 6.32 -3.95
N LEU A 368 -4.10 6.18 -2.64
CA LEU A 368 -3.04 6.38 -1.66
C LEU A 368 -2.25 5.07 -1.54
N GLY A 369 -0.94 5.12 -1.75
CA GLY A 369 -0.02 4.01 -1.45
C GLY A 369 0.69 4.24 -0.11
N THR A 370 1.12 3.18 0.56
CA THR A 370 1.94 3.27 1.78
C THR A 370 3.11 2.31 1.70
N GLY A 371 4.27 2.76 2.16
CA GLY A 371 5.46 1.93 2.29
C GLY A 371 6.15 2.19 3.63
N TRP A 372 6.56 1.13 4.30
CA TRP A 372 7.27 1.20 5.58
C TRP A 372 8.44 0.21 5.55
N VAL A 373 9.62 0.71 5.90
CA VAL A 373 10.84 -0.07 6.08
C VAL A 373 11.44 0.29 7.44
N ARG A 374 11.87 -0.73 8.18
CA ARG A 374 12.46 -0.60 9.51
C ARG A 374 13.94 -0.20 9.47
N PRO A 375 14.53 0.24 10.59
CA PRO A 375 15.96 0.57 10.69
C PRO A 375 16.92 -0.52 10.21
N ASP A 376 16.56 -1.79 10.38
CA ASP A 376 17.35 -2.95 9.98
C ASP A 376 17.14 -3.36 8.50
N GLY A 377 16.37 -2.56 7.75
CA GLY A 377 16.05 -2.81 6.35
C GLY A 377 14.92 -3.80 6.14
N SER A 378 14.39 -4.41 7.21
CA SER A 378 13.26 -5.32 7.11
C SER A 378 11.97 -4.57 6.74
N ILE A 379 11.11 -5.24 5.99
CA ILE A 379 9.76 -4.77 5.70
C ILE A 379 8.81 -5.53 6.63
N PRO A 380 7.92 -4.84 7.36
CA PRO A 380 6.96 -5.48 8.23
C PRO A 380 6.07 -6.49 7.50
N GLU A 381 5.95 -7.69 8.07
CA GLU A 381 5.20 -8.82 7.51
C GLU A 381 3.69 -8.72 7.83
N ILE A 382 3.08 -7.62 7.37
CA ILE A 382 1.69 -7.23 7.65
C ILE A 382 1.01 -6.71 6.37
N PRO A 383 -0.33 -6.64 6.31
CA PRO A 383 -1.03 -6.10 5.14
C PRO A 383 -0.69 -4.65 4.77
N LEU A 384 -0.52 -3.76 5.76
CA LEU A 384 -0.20 -2.33 5.59
C LEU A 384 -1.20 -1.53 4.71
N GLU A 385 -2.48 -1.89 4.72
CA GLU A 385 -3.52 -1.24 3.88
C GLU A 385 -4.01 0.10 4.47
N VAL A 386 -3.10 1.02 4.80
CA VAL A 386 -3.40 2.31 5.48
C VAL A 386 -4.38 3.18 4.67
N TYR A 387 -4.42 3.05 3.35
CA TYR A 387 -5.37 3.79 2.51
C TYR A 387 -6.83 3.42 2.79
N ASN A 388 -7.07 2.24 3.37
CA ASN A 388 -8.39 1.79 3.79
C ASN A 388 -8.76 2.27 5.19
N PHE A 389 -7.88 2.97 5.91
CA PHE A 389 -8.20 3.49 7.25
C PHE A 389 -9.45 4.35 7.20
N ILE A 390 -10.46 3.97 7.96
CA ILE A 390 -11.62 4.81 8.23
C ILE A 390 -11.14 5.91 9.16
N ILE A 391 -11.05 7.13 8.63
CA ILE A 391 -10.61 8.30 9.38
C ILE A 391 -11.76 9.22 9.76
N ASP A 392 -12.91 9.13 9.08
CA ASP A 392 -14.07 10.01 9.30
C ASP A 392 -15.33 9.20 9.61
N LEU A 393 -15.94 9.49 10.77
CA LEU A 393 -17.20 8.91 11.23
C LEU A 393 -18.40 9.83 10.98
N GLY A 394 -18.16 11.03 10.43
CA GLY A 394 -19.15 12.06 10.18
C GLY A 394 -19.56 12.15 8.70
N SER A 395 -19.67 13.39 8.19
CA SER A 395 -20.00 13.70 6.79
C SER A 395 -21.20 12.91 6.24
N TYR A 396 -22.32 12.96 6.97
CA TYR A 396 -23.48 12.09 6.72
C TYR A 396 -24.22 12.33 5.42
N ARG A 397 -24.11 13.49 4.78
CA ARG A 397 -24.73 13.71 3.46
C ARG A 397 -23.85 13.14 2.36
N GLN A 398 -22.53 13.24 2.51
CA GLN A 398 -21.59 12.71 1.52
C GLN A 398 -21.64 11.18 1.41
N LYS A 399 -21.96 10.46 2.49
CA LYS A 399 -22.11 8.98 2.43
C LYS A 399 -23.35 8.50 1.68
N GLU A 400 -24.33 9.38 1.42
CA GLU A 400 -25.54 9.04 0.64
C GLU A 400 -25.26 8.93 -0.85
N HIS A 401 -24.10 9.44 -1.31
CA HIS A 401 -23.69 9.34 -2.70
C HIS A 401 -23.02 7.99 -3.00
N GLU A 402 -23.33 7.45 -4.17
CA GLU A 402 -22.66 6.26 -4.72
C GLU A 402 -21.13 6.42 -4.78
N PRO A 403 -20.33 5.35 -4.59
CA PRO A 403 -18.87 5.43 -4.55
C PRO A 403 -18.21 6.14 -5.75
N ASP A 404 -18.79 6.03 -6.95
CA ASP A 404 -18.27 6.66 -8.17
C ASP A 404 -18.56 8.17 -8.28
N ASP A 405 -19.43 8.72 -7.44
CA ASP A 405 -19.68 10.15 -7.38
C ASP A 405 -18.51 10.86 -6.66
N ILE A 406 -18.00 11.95 -7.23
CA ILE A 406 -16.90 12.68 -6.59
C ILE A 406 -17.28 13.27 -5.23
N ARG A 407 -18.57 13.51 -4.97
CA ARG A 407 -19.06 14.00 -3.67
C ARG A 407 -19.06 12.90 -2.60
N SER A 408 -18.90 11.64 -2.99
CA SER A 408 -18.98 10.51 -2.08
C SER A 408 -17.72 10.32 -1.25
N ILE A 409 -17.92 9.93 0.01
CA ILE A 409 -16.87 9.44 0.91
C ILE A 409 -16.83 7.91 1.00
N ASN A 410 -17.59 7.21 0.15
CA ASN A 410 -17.66 5.74 0.14
C ASN A 410 -16.53 5.16 -0.72
N ASN A 411 -15.70 4.31 -0.12
CA ASN A 411 -14.58 3.63 -0.78
C ASN A 411 -15.03 2.91 -2.05
N PHE A 412 -14.23 3.01 -3.13
CA PHE A 412 -14.57 2.43 -4.43
C PHE A 412 -14.64 0.89 -4.39
N ASN A 413 -13.83 0.25 -3.55
CA ASN A 413 -13.68 -1.21 -3.52
C ASN A 413 -14.57 -1.85 -2.46
N THR A 414 -14.64 -1.26 -1.27
CA THR A 414 -15.35 -1.85 -0.12
C THR A 414 -16.74 -1.25 0.12
N GLY A 415 -17.01 -0.06 -0.42
CA GLY A 415 -18.20 0.72 -0.08
C GLY A 415 -18.16 1.32 1.33
N LEU A 416 -17.09 1.11 2.09
CA LEU A 416 -16.95 1.65 3.44
C LEU A 416 -16.86 3.17 3.41
N VAL A 417 -17.53 3.79 4.36
CA VAL A 417 -17.63 5.24 4.51
C VAL A 417 -16.38 5.78 5.20
N GLY A 418 -15.88 6.94 4.77
CA GLY A 418 -14.89 7.69 5.54
C GLY A 418 -13.45 7.18 5.44
N THR A 419 -13.14 6.31 4.47
CA THR A 419 -11.78 5.78 4.29
C THR A 419 -10.83 6.85 3.74
N LEU A 420 -9.57 6.83 4.18
CA LEU A 420 -8.50 7.77 3.80
C LEU A 420 -8.35 7.94 2.29
N GLN A 421 -8.61 6.89 1.50
CA GLN A 421 -8.67 6.93 0.03
C GLN A 421 -9.53 8.09 -0.51
N LYS A 422 -10.60 8.51 0.17
CA LYS A 422 -11.48 9.60 -0.27
C LYS A 422 -11.08 11.00 0.24
N TYR A 423 -9.98 11.08 0.98
CA TYR A 423 -9.58 12.29 1.70
C TYR A 423 -8.18 12.78 1.31
N ALA A 424 -7.19 11.88 1.23
CA ALA A 424 -5.79 12.27 1.10
C ALA A 424 -5.21 12.17 -0.32
N CYS A 425 -5.96 11.65 -1.30
CA CYS A 425 -5.51 11.53 -2.69
C CYS A 425 -6.33 12.43 -3.66
N GLN A 426 -6.18 12.23 -4.97
CA GLN A 426 -6.92 12.98 -6.01
C GLN A 426 -8.43 13.08 -5.75
N SER A 427 -9.08 11.99 -5.29
CA SER A 427 -10.51 12.03 -4.96
C SER A 427 -10.82 13.02 -3.84
N GLY A 428 -9.92 13.23 -2.88
CA GLY A 428 -10.08 14.25 -1.85
C GLY A 428 -10.17 15.65 -2.43
N VAL A 429 -9.30 15.99 -3.39
CA VAL A 429 -9.33 17.28 -4.11
C VAL A 429 -10.67 17.46 -4.82
N PHE A 430 -11.12 16.45 -5.58
CA PHE A 430 -12.35 16.56 -6.37
C PHE A 430 -13.59 16.64 -5.49
N ARG A 431 -13.62 15.87 -4.40
CA ARG A 431 -14.68 15.89 -3.39
C ARG A 431 -14.81 17.25 -2.75
N LEU A 432 -13.71 17.79 -2.23
CA LEU A 432 -13.69 19.10 -1.57
C LEU A 432 -14.00 20.22 -2.57
N ALA A 433 -13.55 20.11 -3.82
CA ALA A 433 -13.94 21.04 -4.87
C ALA A 433 -15.46 21.03 -5.12
N ALA A 434 -16.06 19.84 -5.25
CA ALA A 434 -17.50 19.69 -5.44
C ALA A 434 -18.34 20.13 -4.23
N ARG A 435 -17.79 19.97 -3.02
CA ARG A 435 -18.44 20.37 -1.75
C ARG A 435 -18.35 21.89 -1.53
N ASN A 436 -17.17 22.47 -1.63
CA ASN A 436 -16.88 23.82 -1.10
C ASN A 436 -17.05 24.92 -2.16
N LEU A 437 -16.61 24.67 -3.40
CA LEU A 437 -16.60 25.70 -4.44
C LEU A 437 -17.99 26.19 -4.88
N PRO A 438 -19.10 25.42 -4.82
CA PRO A 438 -20.43 25.96 -5.13
C PRO A 438 -20.76 27.22 -4.34
N ALA A 439 -20.35 27.28 -3.06
CA ALA A 439 -20.60 28.42 -2.18
C ALA A 439 -19.46 29.44 -2.18
N GLN A 440 -18.21 28.97 -2.32
CA GLN A 440 -17.02 29.81 -2.06
C GLN A 440 -16.37 30.36 -3.33
N ALA A 441 -16.45 29.65 -4.46
CA ALA A 441 -15.80 30.03 -5.72
C ALA A 441 -16.51 29.39 -6.93
N SER A 442 -17.79 29.74 -7.12
CA SER A 442 -18.66 29.12 -8.12
C SER A 442 -18.15 29.27 -9.56
N SER A 443 -17.41 30.35 -9.85
CA SER A 443 -16.76 30.57 -11.15
C SER A 443 -15.67 29.55 -11.46
N VAL A 444 -14.87 29.14 -10.45
CA VAL A 444 -13.83 28.11 -10.62
C VAL A 444 -14.47 26.75 -10.85
N LEU A 445 -15.55 26.44 -10.13
CA LEU A 445 -16.31 25.22 -10.35
C LEU A 445 -16.90 25.19 -11.76
N GLN A 446 -17.48 26.30 -12.23
CA GLN A 446 -18.00 26.39 -13.59
C GLN A 446 -16.89 26.19 -14.63
N GLU A 447 -15.71 26.77 -14.42
CA GLU A 447 -14.55 26.56 -15.29
C GLU A 447 -14.14 25.08 -15.35
N ALA A 448 -14.21 24.35 -14.22
CA ALA A 448 -13.94 22.90 -14.21
C ALA A 448 -14.97 22.10 -15.04
N PHE A 449 -16.25 22.49 -15.03
CA PHE A 449 -17.27 21.91 -15.91
C PHE A 449 -17.03 22.27 -17.38
N ASP A 450 -16.73 23.53 -17.68
CA ASP A 450 -16.52 24.03 -19.04
C ASP A 450 -15.31 23.37 -19.72
N LYS A 451 -14.28 23.03 -18.94
CA LYS A 451 -13.09 22.28 -19.40
C LYS A 451 -13.31 20.77 -19.48
N GLY A 452 -14.48 20.27 -19.10
CA GLY A 452 -14.79 18.84 -19.07
C GLY A 452 -14.04 18.06 -17.99
N PHE A 453 -13.52 18.74 -16.96
CA PHE A 453 -12.89 18.08 -15.82
C PHE A 453 -13.95 17.43 -14.92
N PHE A 454 -15.08 18.12 -14.71
CA PHE A 454 -16.29 17.55 -14.11
C PHE A 454 -17.38 17.41 -15.16
N VAL A 455 -18.10 16.30 -15.12
CA VAL A 455 -19.28 16.07 -15.97
C VAL A 455 -20.42 15.49 -15.13
N ARG A 456 -21.66 15.82 -15.52
CA ARG A 456 -22.85 15.22 -14.94
C ARG A 456 -23.24 13.97 -15.72
N VAL A 457 -23.41 12.85 -15.04
CA VAL A 457 -23.90 11.59 -15.60
C VAL A 457 -25.08 11.13 -14.75
N GLY A 458 -26.29 11.39 -15.23
CA GLY A 458 -27.50 11.33 -14.40
C GLY A 458 -27.38 12.31 -13.23
N ASP A 459 -27.64 11.83 -12.02
CA ASP A 459 -27.51 12.62 -10.80
C ASP A 459 -26.08 12.68 -10.24
N LYS A 460 -25.13 11.94 -10.85
CA LYS A 460 -23.74 11.88 -10.40
C LYS A 460 -22.88 12.97 -11.01
N ILE A 461 -21.87 13.41 -10.26
CA ILE A 461 -20.76 14.19 -10.79
C ILE A 461 -19.52 13.29 -10.83
N ILE A 462 -18.88 13.18 -11.99
CA ILE A 462 -17.70 12.33 -12.18
C ILE A 462 -16.56 13.11 -12.85
N VAL A 463 -15.33 12.62 -12.66
CA VAL A 463 -14.19 13.00 -13.52
C VAL A 463 -14.07 11.95 -14.63
N PRO A 464 -14.18 12.33 -15.92
CA PRO A 464 -14.13 11.37 -17.02
C PRO A 464 -12.82 10.57 -17.05
N THR A 465 -12.93 9.25 -17.24
CA THR A 465 -11.78 8.35 -17.48
C THR A 465 -11.68 7.89 -18.94
N LYS A 466 -12.69 8.21 -19.76
CA LYS A 466 -12.79 7.85 -21.18
C LYS A 466 -13.43 8.99 -21.98
N PRO A 467 -13.06 9.17 -23.28
CA PRO A 467 -12.01 8.44 -24.01
C PRO A 467 -10.59 8.76 -23.53
N THR A 468 -10.43 9.87 -22.82
CA THR A 468 -9.17 10.31 -22.19
C THR A 468 -9.37 10.39 -20.68
N ASP A 469 -8.36 9.99 -19.91
CA ASP A 469 -8.38 10.11 -18.45
C ASP A 469 -8.11 11.57 -18.01
N MET A 470 -9.15 12.22 -17.48
CA MET A 470 -9.12 13.62 -17.08
C MET A 470 -8.69 13.85 -15.64
N ARG A 471 -8.42 12.80 -14.85
CA ARG A 471 -8.06 12.94 -13.43
C ARG A 471 -6.78 13.73 -13.22
N LYS A 472 -5.74 13.45 -14.00
CA LYS A 472 -4.48 14.19 -13.92
C LYS A 472 -4.64 15.66 -14.35
N PRO A 473 -5.22 16.00 -15.52
CA PRO A 473 -5.49 17.39 -15.89
C PRO A 473 -6.38 18.14 -14.88
N CYS A 474 -7.38 17.46 -14.31
CA CYS A 474 -8.27 18.03 -13.30
C CYS A 474 -7.51 18.36 -12.00
N LEU A 475 -6.63 17.45 -11.54
CA LEU A 475 -5.77 17.71 -10.39
C LEU A 475 -4.86 18.93 -10.64
N GLU A 476 -4.19 18.98 -11.78
CA GLU A 476 -3.29 20.08 -12.16
C GLU A 476 -4.01 21.43 -12.22
N PHE A 477 -5.26 21.42 -12.67
CA PHE A 477 -6.11 22.61 -12.65
C PHE A 477 -6.31 23.14 -11.23
N PHE A 478 -6.72 22.29 -10.28
CA PHE A 478 -6.94 22.73 -8.90
C PHE A 478 -5.65 23.10 -8.18
N MET A 479 -4.53 22.40 -8.45
CA MET A 479 -3.21 22.79 -7.96
C MET A 479 -2.84 24.19 -8.43
N LYS A 480 -3.02 24.47 -9.73
CA LYS A 480 -2.75 25.81 -10.28
C LYS A 480 -3.63 26.86 -9.63
N LYS A 481 -4.93 26.59 -9.47
CA LYS A 481 -5.87 27.51 -8.81
C LYS A 481 -5.47 27.79 -7.37
N ALA A 482 -5.03 26.78 -6.61
CA ALA A 482 -4.56 26.97 -5.23
C ALA A 482 -3.35 27.90 -5.11
N SER A 483 -2.53 27.99 -6.16
CA SER A 483 -1.36 28.87 -6.23
C SER A 483 -1.68 30.28 -6.76
N GLU A 484 -2.91 30.55 -7.23
CA GLU A 484 -3.32 31.85 -7.75
C GLU A 484 -3.77 32.81 -6.62
N PRO A 485 -3.34 34.08 -6.62
CA PRO A 485 -3.82 35.07 -5.64
C PRO A 485 -5.35 35.22 -5.68
N GLY A 486 -5.98 35.24 -4.49
CA GLY A 486 -7.44 35.40 -4.36
C GLY A 486 -8.25 34.12 -4.57
N GLN A 487 -7.59 32.95 -4.68
CA GLN A 487 -8.24 31.64 -4.77
C GLN A 487 -8.14 30.86 -3.45
N ASP A 488 -8.41 31.53 -2.33
CA ASP A 488 -8.29 30.94 -0.98
C ASP A 488 -9.12 29.67 -0.82
N ALA A 489 -10.31 29.61 -1.42
CA ALA A 489 -11.16 28.42 -1.42
C ALA A 489 -10.48 27.19 -2.06
N CYS A 490 -9.63 27.40 -3.08
CA CYS A 490 -8.83 26.32 -3.67
C CYS A 490 -7.63 25.98 -2.80
N ALA A 491 -6.98 26.96 -2.19
CA ALA A 491 -5.89 26.71 -1.24
C ALA A 491 -6.38 25.89 -0.01
N ASP A 492 -7.58 26.18 0.48
CA ASP A 492 -8.20 25.47 1.60
C ASP A 492 -8.53 24.01 1.27
N ILE A 493 -8.73 23.64 0.00
CA ILE A 493 -8.84 22.23 -0.39
C ILE A 493 -7.57 21.48 0.01
N PHE A 494 -6.39 22.02 -0.31
CA PHE A 494 -5.12 21.38 0.01
C PHE A 494 -4.82 21.42 1.51
N ARG A 495 -5.24 22.45 2.24
CA ARG A 495 -5.17 22.43 3.72
C ARG A 495 -6.00 21.30 4.33
N HIS A 496 -7.24 21.07 3.86
CA HIS A 496 -8.06 19.96 4.38
C HIS A 496 -7.48 18.58 4.03
N ILE A 497 -6.81 18.44 2.87
CA ILE A 497 -6.07 17.22 2.54
C ILE A 497 -4.91 17.05 3.52
N GLY A 498 -4.19 18.13 3.84
CA GLY A 498 -3.16 18.17 4.88
C GLY A 498 -3.68 17.72 6.24
N GLU A 499 -4.84 18.23 6.67
CA GLU A 499 -5.49 17.81 7.92
C GLU A 499 -5.77 16.30 7.92
N SER A 500 -6.26 15.76 6.80
CA SER A 500 -6.48 14.31 6.64
C SER A 500 -5.18 13.49 6.72
N LEU A 501 -4.07 14.04 6.21
CA LEU A 501 -2.73 13.44 6.37
C LEU A 501 -2.25 13.48 7.83
N GLY A 502 -2.57 14.55 8.57
CA GLY A 502 -2.31 14.63 10.01
C GLY A 502 -3.09 13.56 10.80
N VAL A 503 -4.35 13.32 10.45
CA VAL A 503 -5.15 12.22 11.03
C VAL A 503 -4.56 10.86 10.65
N CYS A 504 -4.17 10.66 9.40
CA CYS A 504 -3.45 9.45 8.97
C CYS A 504 -2.18 9.21 9.79
N TRP A 505 -1.42 10.27 10.09
CA TRP A 505 -0.25 10.16 10.97
C TRP A 505 -0.66 9.68 12.37
N LEU A 506 -1.67 10.28 13.00
CA LEU A 506 -2.16 9.85 14.32
C LEU A 506 -2.60 8.38 14.35
N GLU A 507 -3.32 7.93 13.31
CA GLU A 507 -3.79 6.54 13.22
C GLU A 507 -2.64 5.55 12.97
N THR A 508 -1.70 5.90 12.10
CA THR A 508 -0.53 5.04 11.84
C THR A 508 0.39 4.98 13.06
N GLU A 509 0.55 6.09 13.80
CA GLU A 509 1.25 6.06 15.09
C GLU A 509 0.52 5.15 16.07
N PHE A 510 -0.77 5.34 16.30
CA PHE A 510 -1.54 4.55 17.26
C PHE A 510 -1.53 3.04 16.95
N ILE A 511 -1.65 2.66 15.68
CA ILE A 511 -1.79 1.26 15.28
C ILE A 511 -0.43 0.61 15.02
N LEU A 512 0.42 1.24 14.22
CA LEU A 512 1.63 0.62 13.69
C LEU A 512 2.87 0.84 14.57
N HIS A 513 2.93 1.97 15.29
CA HIS A 513 4.14 2.42 16.01
C HIS A 513 5.40 2.40 15.13
N PRO A 514 5.43 3.07 13.96
CA PRO A 514 6.63 3.10 13.15
C PRO A 514 7.76 3.81 13.90
N GLU A 515 8.99 3.33 13.67
CA GLU A 515 10.19 3.81 14.35
C GLU A 515 10.48 5.27 13.97
N THR A 516 10.36 5.59 12.68
CA THR A 516 10.46 6.97 12.18
C THR A 516 9.17 7.76 12.45
N LYS A 517 9.34 8.99 12.94
CA LYS A 517 8.23 9.94 13.15
C LYS A 517 8.01 10.87 11.96
N GLU A 518 8.94 10.89 11.02
CA GLU A 518 8.86 11.69 9.80
C GLU A 518 8.05 10.94 8.73
N ARG A 519 7.51 11.68 7.77
CA ARG A 519 6.76 11.10 6.64
C ARG A 519 7.25 11.67 5.33
N THR A 520 7.58 10.80 4.39
CA THR A 520 7.88 11.23 3.02
C THR A 520 6.65 11.08 2.14
N LEU A 521 6.29 12.14 1.44
CA LEU A 521 5.16 12.16 0.53
C LEU A 521 5.67 12.10 -0.91
N PHE A 522 5.08 11.20 -1.70
CA PHE A 522 5.27 11.08 -3.13
C PHE A 522 4.02 11.51 -3.87
N GLY A 523 4.14 11.76 -5.17
CA GLY A 523 3.01 12.04 -6.05
C GLY A 523 2.98 13.46 -6.58
N ARG A 524 2.01 13.75 -7.44
CA ARG A 524 1.97 15.02 -8.18
C ARG A 524 1.72 16.22 -7.25
N MET A 525 0.88 16.04 -6.23
CA MET A 525 0.47 17.13 -5.32
C MET A 525 1.64 17.75 -4.57
N VAL A 526 2.71 17.00 -4.31
CA VAL A 526 3.87 17.48 -3.54
C VAL A 526 5.01 18.02 -4.41
N LYS A 527 4.88 17.92 -5.75
CA LYS A 527 5.86 18.51 -6.69
C LYS A 527 5.72 20.02 -6.82
N ASP A 528 4.53 20.55 -6.55
CA ASP A 528 4.29 21.99 -6.47
C ASP A 528 4.52 22.44 -5.03
N SER A 529 5.47 23.36 -4.83
CA SER A 529 5.88 23.79 -3.49
C SER A 529 4.77 24.53 -2.75
N VAL A 530 3.87 25.24 -3.44
CA VAL A 530 2.73 25.92 -2.81
C VAL A 530 1.75 24.88 -2.29
N CYS A 531 1.38 23.91 -3.12
CA CYS A 531 0.50 22.81 -2.71
C CYS A 531 1.11 22.01 -1.55
N PHE A 532 2.40 21.69 -1.62
CA PHE A 532 3.09 20.99 -0.52
C PHE A 532 3.07 21.80 0.79
N ASN A 533 3.31 23.10 0.74
CA ASN A 533 3.22 23.96 1.92
C ASN A 533 1.80 24.00 2.50
N LEU A 534 0.77 24.07 1.66
CA LEU A 534 -0.63 24.02 2.11
C LEU A 534 -0.99 22.67 2.78
N LEU A 535 -0.47 21.56 2.25
CA LEU A 535 -0.59 20.25 2.90
C LEU A 535 0.07 20.26 4.29
N ASN A 536 1.28 20.81 4.40
CA ASN A 536 1.98 20.94 5.68
C ASN A 536 1.24 21.85 6.67
N GLU A 537 0.68 22.97 6.21
CA GLU A 537 -0.15 23.85 7.03
C GLU A 537 -1.33 23.08 7.63
N GLY A 538 -2.05 22.34 6.80
CA GLY A 538 -3.16 21.51 7.23
C GLY A 538 -2.76 20.43 8.22
N ALA A 539 -1.69 19.69 7.91
CA ALA A 539 -1.22 18.60 8.75
C ALA A 539 -0.73 19.09 10.12
N THR A 540 -0.05 20.24 10.15
CA THR A 540 0.46 20.87 11.38
C THR A 540 -0.66 21.36 12.30
N LYS A 541 -1.85 21.69 11.78
CA LYS A 541 -3.02 22.00 12.62
C LYS A 541 -3.47 20.80 13.43
N ILE A 542 -3.37 19.59 12.87
CA ILE A 542 -3.78 18.34 13.54
C ILE A 542 -2.65 17.81 14.42
N VAL A 543 -1.42 17.82 13.91
CA VAL A 543 -0.24 17.30 14.61
C VAL A 543 0.84 18.39 14.64
N PRO A 544 0.88 19.24 15.68
CA PRO A 544 1.92 20.24 15.83
C PRO A 544 3.31 19.59 15.86
N GLY A 545 4.20 20.02 14.97
CA GLY A 545 5.57 19.48 14.87
C GLY A 545 5.72 18.26 13.97
N LEU A 546 4.68 17.83 13.25
CA LEU A 546 4.81 16.82 12.20
C LEU A 546 5.79 17.29 11.12
N ILE A 547 6.80 16.46 10.85
CA ILE A 547 7.78 16.68 9.79
C ILE A 547 7.37 15.84 8.58
N GLN A 548 7.12 16.52 7.47
CA GLN A 548 6.90 15.88 6.18
C GLN A 548 7.94 16.34 5.17
N HIS A 549 8.38 15.40 4.33
CA HIS A 549 9.27 15.67 3.21
C HIS A 549 8.53 15.45 1.90
N ALA A 550 8.71 16.36 0.95
CA ALA A 550 8.33 16.08 -0.43
C ALA A 550 9.44 15.24 -1.05
N ALA A 551 9.11 14.04 -1.50
CA ALA A 551 10.04 13.28 -2.34
C ALA A 551 10.24 14.06 -3.65
N ASP A 552 11.48 14.51 -3.87
CA ASP A 552 11.86 15.03 -5.17
C ASP A 552 12.17 13.89 -6.14
N GLY A 553 12.16 14.19 -7.44
CA GLY A 553 12.40 13.19 -8.48
C GLY A 553 13.87 12.77 -8.62
N ASN A 554 14.78 13.34 -7.82
CA ASN A 554 16.22 13.10 -7.95
C ASN A 554 16.63 11.91 -7.09
N LEU A 555 16.15 10.72 -7.47
CA LEU A 555 16.45 9.48 -6.78
C LEU A 555 17.80 8.85 -7.19
N ALA A 556 18.67 9.54 -7.94
CA ALA A 556 19.88 8.94 -8.52
C ALA A 556 21.16 9.24 -7.72
N HIS A 557 21.32 8.57 -6.57
CA HIS A 557 22.48 8.75 -5.70
C HIS A 557 23.44 7.56 -5.71
N THR A 558 22.90 6.35 -5.77
CA THR A 558 23.70 5.13 -5.88
C THR A 558 24.28 4.97 -7.28
N ARG A 559 25.28 4.09 -7.41
CA ARG A 559 25.92 3.81 -8.70
C ARG A 559 24.92 3.27 -9.72
N LEU A 560 24.13 2.26 -9.36
CA LEU A 560 23.18 1.63 -10.30
C LEU A 560 22.15 2.65 -10.78
N MET A 561 21.63 3.50 -9.89
CA MET A 561 20.65 4.50 -10.28
C MET A 561 21.25 5.62 -11.14
N LYS A 562 22.51 6.01 -10.90
CA LYS A 562 23.27 6.92 -11.78
C LYS A 562 23.58 6.32 -13.15
N GLU A 563 23.81 5.01 -13.23
CA GLU A 563 23.95 4.30 -14.51
C GLU A 563 22.61 4.28 -15.27
N LEU A 564 21.50 4.03 -14.57
CA LEU A 564 20.16 4.11 -15.14
C LEU A 564 19.82 5.53 -15.64
N GLU A 565 20.12 6.57 -14.87
CA GLU A 565 19.90 7.97 -15.27
C GLU A 565 20.63 8.34 -16.57
N LYS A 566 21.80 7.73 -16.81
CA LYS A 566 22.63 7.96 -18.00
C LYS A 566 22.32 6.98 -19.14
N HIS A 567 21.40 6.03 -18.94
CA HIS A 567 21.11 5.01 -19.94
C HIS A 567 20.42 5.65 -21.16
N PRO A 568 20.82 5.32 -22.41
CA PRO A 568 20.25 5.94 -23.60
C PRO A 568 18.78 5.58 -23.83
N ASP A 569 18.38 4.35 -23.49
CA ASP A 569 17.09 3.78 -23.86
C ASP A 569 16.08 3.67 -22.69
N TYR A 570 16.53 3.87 -21.45
CA TYR A 570 15.72 3.63 -20.25
C TYR A 570 15.84 4.79 -19.27
N THR A 571 14.80 5.02 -18.49
CA THR A 571 14.74 6.13 -17.53
C THR A 571 14.55 5.66 -16.09
N VAL A 572 14.96 6.49 -15.14
CA VAL A 572 14.71 6.29 -13.70
C VAL A 572 13.21 6.10 -13.43
N ALA A 573 12.36 6.91 -14.05
CA ALA A 573 10.90 6.82 -13.88
C ALA A 573 10.32 5.46 -14.33
N GLN A 574 11.02 4.74 -15.22
CA GLN A 574 10.60 3.42 -15.67
C GLN A 574 11.18 2.32 -14.79
N PHE A 575 12.49 2.33 -14.52
CA PHE A 575 13.20 1.16 -13.96
C PHE A 575 13.67 1.30 -12.51
N ALA A 576 13.40 2.42 -11.82
CA ALA A 576 13.89 2.64 -10.46
C ALA A 576 13.49 1.54 -9.48
N GLN A 577 12.24 1.04 -9.52
CA GLN A 577 11.81 -0.05 -8.63
C GLN A 577 12.50 -1.38 -8.96
N ALA A 578 12.76 -1.69 -10.23
CA ALA A 578 13.54 -2.86 -10.59
C ALA A 578 15.00 -2.75 -10.09
N VAL A 579 15.60 -1.55 -10.15
CA VAL A 579 16.93 -1.30 -9.57
C VAL A 579 16.89 -1.38 -8.04
N GLY A 580 15.88 -0.81 -7.38
CA GLY A 580 15.67 -0.96 -5.94
C GLY A 580 15.53 -2.42 -5.52
N ALA A 581 14.87 -3.23 -6.34
CA ALA A 581 14.75 -4.66 -6.13
C ALA A 581 16.10 -5.40 -6.18
N VAL A 582 17.10 -4.91 -6.93
CA VAL A 582 18.48 -5.43 -6.84
C VAL A 582 19.04 -5.24 -5.43
N TYR A 583 18.91 -4.04 -4.85
CA TYR A 583 19.37 -3.79 -3.48
C TYR A 583 18.56 -4.58 -2.46
N TYR A 584 17.26 -4.75 -2.69
CA TYR A 584 16.43 -5.60 -1.83
C TYR A 584 16.92 -7.06 -1.85
N GLY A 585 17.26 -7.61 -3.02
CA GLY A 585 17.88 -8.94 -3.12
C GLY A 585 19.20 -9.04 -2.35
N CYS A 586 19.99 -7.96 -2.33
CA CYS A 586 21.26 -7.90 -1.58
C CYS A 586 21.09 -7.98 -0.05
N LEU A 587 19.89 -7.67 0.46
CA LEU A 587 19.57 -7.72 1.89
C LEU A 587 19.76 -9.14 2.47
N SER A 588 19.63 -10.18 1.64
CA SER A 588 19.90 -11.58 2.02
C SER A 588 21.34 -11.90 2.40
N PHE A 589 22.29 -11.04 2.02
CA PHE A 589 23.72 -11.24 2.33
C PHE A 589 24.18 -10.49 3.58
N VAL A 590 23.28 -9.75 4.21
CA VAL A 590 23.57 -8.99 5.41
C VAL A 590 23.59 -9.97 6.58
N SER A 591 24.71 -10.02 7.29
CA SER A 591 24.82 -10.87 8.48
C SER A 591 23.85 -10.36 9.55
N THR A 592 22.81 -11.12 9.86
CA THR A 592 21.97 -10.87 11.05
C THR A 592 22.80 -11.21 12.29
N SER A 593 23.45 -10.20 12.87
CA SER A 593 24.21 -10.32 14.11
C SER A 593 23.31 -10.42 15.32
#